data_AF-A0A841RG96-F1
#
_entry.id   AF-A0A841RG96-F1
#
_cell.length_a   1.000
_cell.length_b   1.000
_cell.length_c   1.000
_cell.angle_alpha   90.00
_cell.angle_beta   90.00
_cell.angle_gamma   90.00
#
_symmetry.space_group_name_H-M   'P 1'
#
loop_
_entity.id
_entity.type
_entity.pdbx_description
1 polymer ?
#
loop_
_entity_poly.entity_id
_entity_poly.type
_entity_poly.pdbx_seq_one_letter_code
_entity_poly.pdbx_strand_id
1 'polypeptide(L)' 'MSRKLWFIKEESDVIAVFDDRDVAKEELVYLREDDPTGEYKLYGLGMEELEDYGDEYDLAASEGYIED' A
#
# COMPACT_ATOMS: atom_id res chain seq x y z
N MET A 1 -3.78 -2.42 -19.79
CA MET A 1 -2.80 -2.54 -18.69
C MET A 1 -3.58 -2.41 -17.42
N SER A 2 -3.64 -3.45 -16.58
CA SER A 2 -4.33 -3.37 -15.30
C SER A 2 -3.54 -2.42 -14.40
N ARG A 3 -4.15 -1.31 -13.97
CA ARG A 3 -3.55 -0.43 -12.95
C ARG A 3 -3.47 -1.23 -11.65
N LYS A 4 -2.32 -1.17 -10.99
CA LYS A 4 -2.03 -1.90 -9.77
C LYS A 4 -1.49 -0.92 -8.75
N LEU A 5 -2.01 -0.97 -7.54
CA LEU A 5 -1.52 -0.18 -6.41
C LEU A 5 -0.72 -1.09 -5.49
N TRP A 6 0.28 -0.51 -4.84
CA TRP A 6 1.21 -1.17 -3.94
C TRP A 6 0.98 -0.64 -2.54
N PHE A 7 0.75 -1.54 -1.60
CA PHE A 7 0.38 -1.22 -0.23
C PHE A 7 1.43 -1.73 0.74
N ILE A 8 1.72 -0.93 1.75
CA ILE A 8 2.52 -1.33 2.90
C ILE A 8 1.57 -1.50 4.08
N LYS A 9 1.61 -2.70 4.66
CA LYS A 9 0.87 -3.06 5.87
C LYS A 9 1.82 -3.31 7.01
N GLU A 10 1.51 -2.73 8.16
CA GLU A 10 2.16 -2.98 9.45
C GLU A 10 1.16 -3.71 10.35
N GLU A 11 1.49 -4.91 10.79
CA GLU A 11 0.60 -5.77 11.57
C GLU A 11 -0.79 -5.97 10.93
N SER A 12 -1.79 -5.17 11.36
CA SER A 12 -3.17 -5.21 10.86
C SER A 12 -3.57 -3.99 10.03
N ASP A 13 -2.77 -2.92 10.03
CA ASP A 13 -3.12 -1.63 9.46
C ASP A 13 -2.34 -1.34 8.17
N VAL A 14 -3.05 -0.79 7.18
CA VAL A 14 -2.46 -0.34 5.92
C VAL A 14 -2.00 1.09 6.13
N ILE A 15 -0.69 1.31 6.04
CA ILE A 15 -0.06 2.58 6.43
C ILE A 15 0.32 3.44 5.22
N ALA A 16 0.46 2.84 4.03
CA ALA A 16 0.88 3.57 2.84
C ALA A 16 0.42 2.89 1.54
N VAL A 17 0.23 3.69 0.50
CA VAL A 17 -0.17 3.26 -0.86
C VAL A 17 0.65 4.01 -1.93
N PHE A 18 1.02 3.29 -2.99
CA PHE A 18 1.85 3.80 -4.08
C PHE A 18 1.38 3.24 -5.43
N ASP A 19 1.49 4.03 -6.50
CA ASP A 19 1.25 3.56 -7.87
C ASP A 19 2.49 2.85 -8.47
N ASP A 20 3.67 3.11 -7.92
CA ASP A 20 4.94 2.53 -8.35
C ASP A 20 5.51 1.54 -7.32
N ARG A 21 5.92 0.36 -7.82
CA ARG A 21 6.45 -0.72 -6.99
C ARG A 21 7.79 -0.35 -6.35
N ASP A 22 8.66 0.29 -7.10
CA ASP A 22 10.02 0.57 -6.66
C ASP A 22 10.02 1.66 -5.60
N VAL A 23 9.14 2.67 -5.72
CA VAL A 23 8.88 3.65 -4.65
C VAL A 23 8.39 2.96 -3.38
N ALA A 24 7.42 2.04 -3.49
CA ALA A 24 6.91 1.30 -2.33
C ALA A 24 7.98 0.43 -1.65
N LYS A 25 8.95 -0.11 -2.41
CA LYS A 25 10.07 -0.86 -1.84
C LYS A 25 11.05 0.05 -1.12
N GLU A 26 11.36 1.21 -1.69
CA GLU A 26 12.24 2.18 -1.05
C GLU A 26 11.66 2.59 0.30
N GLU A 27 10.36 2.91 0.34
CA GLU A 27 9.69 3.25 1.60
C GLU A 27 9.69 2.09 2.61
N LEU A 28 9.46 0.86 2.14
CA LEU A 28 9.56 -0.33 2.99
C LEU A 28 10.96 -0.48 3.62
N VAL A 29 12.02 -0.12 2.90
CA VAL A 29 13.39 -0.15 3.44
C VAL A 29 13.55 0.93 4.51
N TYR A 30 13.10 2.16 4.25
CA TYR A 30 13.15 3.24 5.24
C TYR A 30 12.39 2.90 6.52
N LEU A 31 11.18 2.35 6.41
CA LEU A 31 10.38 1.92 7.56
C LEU A 31 11.10 0.86 8.40
N ARG A 32 11.77 -0.10 7.76
CA ARG A 32 12.56 -1.13 8.45
C ARG A 32 13.84 -0.60 9.07
N GLU A 33 14.41 0.48 8.53
CA GLU A 33 15.55 1.15 9.14
C GLU A 33 15.14 1.98 10.36
N ASP A 34 13.96 2.59 10.34
CA ASP A 34 13.41 3.37 11.45
C ASP A 34 12.91 2.46 12.59
N ASP A 35 12.09 1.45 12.27
CA ASP A 35 11.67 0.42 13.21
C ASP A 35 12.07 -1.00 12.71
N PRO A 36 13.22 -1.53 13.14
CA PRO A 36 13.67 -2.85 12.73
C PRO A 36 12.86 -3.99 13.36
N THR A 37 11.98 -3.70 14.31
CA THR A 37 11.09 -4.68 14.95
C THR A 37 9.73 -4.79 14.28
N GLY A 38 9.36 -3.82 13.45
CA GLY A 38 8.09 -3.72 12.76
C GLY A 38 7.93 -4.78 11.68
N GLU A 39 6.78 -5.45 11.69
CA GLU A 39 6.42 -6.45 10.68
C GLU A 39 5.77 -5.79 9.46
N TYR A 40 6.60 -5.16 8.62
CA TYR A 40 6.13 -4.53 7.38
C TYR A 40 6.02 -5.52 6.22
N LYS A 41 4.86 -5.54 5.56
CA LYS A 41 4.56 -6.34 4.37
C LYS A 41 4.18 -5.45 3.20
N LEU A 42 4.88 -5.65 2.08
CA LEU A 42 4.57 -5.05 0.79
C LEU A 42 3.81 -6.05 -0.08
N TYR A 43 2.64 -5.66 -0.55
CA TYR A 43 1.82 -6.41 -1.49
C TYR A 43 1.23 -5.43 -2.50
N GLY A 44 0.63 -5.96 -3.56
CA GLY A 44 -0.07 -5.13 -4.51
C GLY A 44 -1.39 -5.74 -4.88
N LEU A 45 -2.38 -4.87 -5.06
CA LEU A 45 -3.75 -5.19 -5.42
C LEU A 45 -4.09 -4.53 -6.75
N GLY A 46 -4.76 -5.28 -7.62
CA GLY A 46 -5.42 -4.68 -8.80
C GLY A 46 -6.61 -3.83 -8.39
N MET A 47 -7.03 -2.91 -9.26
CA MET A 47 -8.21 -2.07 -8.99
C MET A 47 -9.47 -2.89 -8.71
N GLU A 48 -9.65 -4.03 -9.39
CA GLU A 48 -10.79 -4.94 -9.17
C GLU A 48 -10.70 -5.65 -7.81
N GLU A 49 -9.48 -5.97 -7.35
CA GLU A 49 -9.29 -6.56 -6.03
C GLU A 49 -9.50 -5.52 -4.94
N LEU A 50 -9.22 -4.24 -5.21
CA LEU A 50 -9.35 -3.16 -4.23
C LEU A 50 -10.76 -3.03 -3.66
N GLU A 51 -11.79 -3.25 -4.49
CA GLU A 51 -13.19 -3.13 -4.08
C GLU A 51 -13.57 -4.14 -2.98
N ASP A 52 -12.85 -5.27 -2.89
CA ASP A 52 -13.01 -6.27 -1.83
C ASP A 52 -12.23 -5.92 -0.54
N TYR A 53 -11.37 -4.90 -0.58
CA TYR A 53 -10.46 -4.51 0.50
C TYR A 53 -10.76 -3.08 0.94
N GLY A 54 -11.69 -2.92 1.89
CA GLY A 54 -12.20 -1.63 2.34
C GLY A 54 -11.11 -0.67 2.83
N ASP A 55 -10.21 -1.14 3.70
CA ASP A 55 -9.16 -0.29 4.28
C ASP A 55 -8.20 0.23 3.19
N GLU A 56 -7.78 -0.64 2.27
CA GLU A 56 -6.93 -0.29 1.13
C GLU A 56 -7.64 0.65 0.14
N TYR A 57 -8.94 0.45 -0.07
CA TYR A 57 -9.76 1.31 -0.94
C TYR A 57 -9.87 2.72 -0.34
N ASP A 58 -10.27 2.83 0.92
CA ASP A 58 -10.38 4.11 1.63
C ASP A 58 -9.05 4.86 1.62
N LEU A 59 -7.93 4.16 1.85
CA LEU A 59 -6.60 4.77 1.78
C LEU A 59 -6.26 5.26 0.38
N ALA A 60 -6.49 4.43 -0.64
CA ALA A 60 -6.23 4.82 -2.03
C ALA A 60 -7.10 5.99 -2.48
N ALA A 61 -8.35 6.09 -2.00
CA ALA A 61 -9.25 7.20 -2.29
C ALA A 61 -8.78 8.48 -1.60
N SER A 62 -8.39 8.38 -0.32
CA SER A 62 -7.85 9.50 0.46
C SER A 62 -6.57 10.07 -0.16
N GLU A 63 -5.70 9.23 -0.68
CA GLU A 63 -4.45 9.63 -1.34
C GLU A 63 -4.65 10.08 -2.80
N GLY A 64 -5.87 9.95 -3.34
CA GLY A 64 -6.23 10.40 -4.69
C GLY A 64 -5.80 9.45 -5.81
N TYR A 65 -5.50 8.18 -5.50
CA TYR A 65 -5.22 7.15 -6.49
C TYR A 65 -6.47 6.58 -7.16
N ILE A 66 -7.62 6.69 -6.49
CA ILE A 66 -8.94 6.33 -7.02
C ILE A 66 -9.93 7.48 -6.83
N GLU A 67 -10.90 7.58 -7.73
CA GLU A 67 -12.00 8.55 -7.64
C GLU A 67 -13.20 7.87 -6.97
N ASP A 68 -13.76 8.51 -5.94
CA ASP A 68 -14.98 8.09 -5.20
C ASP A 68 -16.25 8.26 -6.04
#